data_AF-A0A1G5A239-F1
#
_entry.id   AF-A0A1G5A239-F1
#
_cell.length_a   1.000
_cell.length_b   1.000
_cell.length_c   1.000
_cell.angle_alpha   90.00
_cell.angle_beta   90.00
_cell.angle_gamma   90.00
#
_symmetry.space_group_name_H-M   'P 1'
#
loop_
_entity.id
_entity.type
_entity.pdbx_description
1 polymer ?
#
loop_
_entity_poly.entity_id
_entity_poly.type
_entity_poly.pdbx_seq_one_letter_code
_entity_poly.pdbx_strand_id
1 'polypeptide(L)'
;MADAGDSPLIARSLSGRNLVKALLLPTAASEDEWRRLAIRPVVARRDPEATEAKPNAVPLASALDDDVIRFLNTRAPLPMWLRLAADPTLAPALRDGLLETAWTRAVLAEDYAMARRAAQMRVASPSQAATAATSAKGPDPIAGIRRSVKLADTDTAAWHRLLLERMASTTEVLLPPHWSGAEGIRTPPLKPGIAPAYDRAMAIGSYGKWCRPLGVPVSGPQAATAADFEMPAFLSQEERAQQEALVGKLRAIPQDSIYFTQESLALMQRNRADPLVPQALSVAVKMARYTCPDKAVGDWSRKGLQTLHANYPNSTWAASTQYWYGGR
;
A
#
# COMPACT_ATOMS: atom_id res chain seq x y z
N MET A 1 -43.44 17.92 27.46
CA MET A 1 -42.92 17.68 26.09
C MET A 1 -41.55 18.31 26.03
N ALA A 2 -40.50 17.51 26.15
CA ALA A 2 -39.14 17.99 26.03
C ALA A 2 -38.83 18.14 24.54
N ASP A 3 -38.55 19.37 24.13
CA ASP A 3 -38.12 19.70 22.78
C ASP A 3 -36.73 19.09 22.58
N ALA A 4 -36.67 18.01 21.80
CA ALA A 4 -35.44 17.34 21.43
C ALA A 4 -34.70 18.25 20.44
N GLY A 5 -33.98 19.23 20.97
CA GLY A 5 -33.12 20.10 20.20
C GLY A 5 -32.00 19.28 19.54
N ASP A 6 -32.25 18.84 18.31
CA ASP A 6 -31.23 18.43 17.36
C ASP A 6 -30.12 19.47 17.38
N SER A 7 -28.96 19.11 17.93
CA SER A 7 -27.88 20.07 18.16
C SER A 7 -27.38 20.62 16.81
N PRO A 8 -27.67 21.89 16.46
CA PRO A 8 -27.46 22.44 15.12
C PRO A 8 -25.98 22.60 14.74
N LEU A 9 -25.07 22.33 15.68
CA LEU A 9 -23.62 22.46 15.53
C LEU A 9 -22.98 21.24 14.82
N ILE A 10 -23.58 20.05 14.92
CA ILE A 10 -23.04 18.84 14.28
C ILE A 10 -23.34 18.86 12.78
N ALA A 11 -24.53 19.30 12.37
CA ALA A 11 -24.96 19.30 10.98
C ALA A 11 -24.20 20.31 10.09
N ARG A 12 -23.69 21.41 10.67
CA ARG A 12 -23.08 22.52 9.90
C ARG A 12 -21.56 22.45 9.77
N SER A 13 -20.85 21.71 10.62
CA SER A 13 -19.39 21.60 10.54
C SER A 13 -18.93 20.47 9.62
N LEU A 14 -17.82 20.66 8.89
CA LEU A 14 -17.23 19.58 8.07
C LEU A 14 -16.84 18.36 8.92
N SER A 15 -16.36 18.60 10.14
CA SER A 15 -16.03 17.53 11.10
C SER A 15 -17.27 16.72 11.51
N GLY A 16 -18.38 17.38 11.87
CA GLY A 16 -19.63 16.71 12.21
C GLY A 16 -20.23 15.93 11.04
N ARG A 17 -20.15 16.48 9.82
CA ARG A 17 -20.55 15.77 8.60
C ARG A 17 -19.69 14.51 8.35
N ASN A 18 -18.38 14.60 8.54
CA ASN A 18 -17.48 13.45 8.40
C ASN A 18 -17.76 12.37 9.45
N LEU A 19 -18.11 12.76 10.69
CA LEU A 19 -18.51 11.83 11.74
C LEU A 19 -19.80 11.10 11.39
N VAL A 20 -20.84 11.81 10.94
CA VAL A 20 -22.10 11.19 10.49
C VAL A 20 -21.83 10.22 9.34
N LYS A 21 -21.01 10.62 8.36
CA LYS A 21 -20.60 9.73 7.27
C LYS A 21 -19.87 8.48 7.76
N ALA A 22 -18.98 8.60 8.74
CA ALA A 22 -18.28 7.46 9.35
C ALA A 22 -19.25 6.47 10.00
N LEU A 23 -20.27 6.98 10.70
CA LEU A 23 -21.30 6.14 11.34
C LEU A 23 -22.20 5.43 10.32
N LEU A 24 -22.46 6.04 9.17
CA LEU A 24 -23.29 5.46 8.10
C LEU A 24 -22.49 4.53 7.15
N LEU A 25 -21.17 4.65 7.09
CA LEU A 25 -20.32 3.88 6.17
C LEU A 25 -20.55 2.36 6.28
N PRO A 26 -20.64 1.75 7.48
CA PRO A 26 -20.88 0.31 7.64
C PRO A 26 -22.28 -0.12 7.16
N THR A 27 -23.25 0.79 7.12
CA THR A 27 -24.64 0.51 6.76
C THR A 27 -24.96 0.83 5.30
N ALA A 28 -23.95 1.16 4.49
CA ALA A 28 -24.15 1.47 3.08
C ALA A 28 -24.87 0.31 2.36
N ALA A 29 -25.96 0.61 1.66
CA ALA A 29 -26.78 -0.35 0.94
C ALA A 29 -26.26 -0.63 -0.47
N SER A 30 -25.29 0.14 -0.95
CA SER A 30 -24.66 -0.02 -2.27
C SER A 30 -23.21 0.47 -2.27
N GLU A 31 -22.44 0.06 -3.28
CA GLU A 31 -21.07 0.56 -3.48
C GLU A 31 -21.05 2.07 -3.74
N ASP A 32 -22.03 2.61 -4.48
CA ASP A 32 -22.11 4.06 -4.75
C ASP A 32 -22.39 4.86 -3.47
N GLU A 33 -23.26 4.35 -2.60
CA GLU A 33 -23.47 4.94 -1.28
C GLU A 33 -22.21 4.87 -0.43
N TRP A 34 -21.57 3.70 -0.37
CA TRP A 34 -20.31 3.52 0.35
C TRP A 34 -19.25 4.51 -0.15
N ARG A 35 -19.11 4.69 -1.47
CA ARG A 35 -18.15 5.62 -2.07
C ARG A 35 -18.42 7.07 -1.66
N ARG A 36 -19.69 7.51 -1.68
CA ARG A 36 -20.08 8.87 -1.23
C ARG A 36 -19.80 9.12 0.25
N LEU A 37 -19.92 8.08 1.09
CA LEU A 37 -19.63 8.14 2.52
C LEU A 37 -18.13 8.08 2.80
N ALA A 38 -17.38 7.27 2.04
CA ALA A 38 -15.94 7.07 2.16
C ALA A 38 -15.15 8.32 1.76
N ILE A 39 -15.55 8.97 0.66
CA ILE A 39 -14.88 10.16 0.15
C ILE A 39 -15.29 11.37 1.00
N ARG A 40 -14.33 11.82 1.81
CA ARG A 40 -14.51 12.91 2.77
C ARG A 40 -13.43 13.97 2.57
N PRO A 41 -13.78 15.26 2.61
CA PRO A 41 -12.78 16.32 2.60
C PRO A 41 -11.96 16.26 3.89
N VAL A 42 -10.66 16.47 3.77
CA VAL A 42 -9.75 16.54 4.93
C VAL A 42 -10.06 17.82 5.70
N VAL A 43 -10.42 17.67 6.98
CA VAL A 43 -10.55 18.80 7.90
C VAL A 43 -9.20 19.01 8.55
N ALA A 44 -8.55 20.15 8.31
CA ALA A 44 -7.23 20.45 8.85
C ALA A 44 -7.22 20.28 10.38
N ARG A 45 -6.37 19.40 10.89
CA ARG A 45 -6.11 19.29 12.34
C ARG A 45 -5.11 20.39 12.72
N ARG A 46 -5.62 21.44 13.39
CA ARG A 46 -4.88 22.54 14.03
C ARG A 46 -3.99 23.37 13.10
N ASP A 47 -4.53 24.50 12.67
CA ASP A 47 -3.74 25.71 12.52
C ASP A 47 -4.61 26.91 12.98
N PRO A 48 -4.31 27.56 14.13
CA PRO A 48 -5.06 28.73 14.60
C PRO A 48 -4.91 29.96 13.67
N GLU A 49 -3.92 29.95 12.76
CA GLU A 49 -3.63 31.03 11.83
C GLU A 49 -3.96 30.70 10.37
N ALA A 50 -4.51 29.52 10.07
CA ALA A 50 -5.02 29.19 8.74
C ALA A 50 -6.31 29.98 8.47
N THR A 51 -6.09 31.26 8.16
CA THR A 51 -7.05 32.19 7.61
C THR A 51 -7.74 31.51 6.43
N GLU A 52 -9.07 31.54 6.48
CA GLU A 52 -10.03 31.15 5.47
C GLU A 52 -9.42 31.00 4.06
N ALA A 53 -9.03 29.77 3.71
CA ALA A 53 -8.63 29.46 2.35
C ALA A 53 -9.82 29.73 1.42
N LYS A 54 -9.56 30.54 0.39
CA LYS A 54 -10.53 31.00 -0.63
C LYS A 54 -11.50 29.87 -1.08
N PRO A 55 -12.82 30.13 -1.15
CA PRO A 55 -13.85 29.10 -1.26
C PRO A 55 -14.10 28.51 -2.67
N ASN A 56 -13.25 28.76 -3.66
CA ASN A 56 -13.64 28.53 -5.07
C ASN A 56 -13.25 27.18 -5.67
N ALA A 57 -12.65 26.26 -4.91
CA ALA A 57 -12.43 24.89 -5.37
C ALA A 57 -13.00 23.92 -4.34
N VAL A 58 -13.88 23.00 -4.79
CA VAL A 58 -14.28 21.86 -3.97
C VAL A 58 -13.00 21.09 -3.61
N PRO A 59 -12.63 20.98 -2.32
CA PRO A 59 -11.40 20.29 -1.95
C PRO A 59 -11.53 18.82 -2.32
N LEU A 60 -10.67 18.35 -3.23
CA LEU A 60 -10.54 16.93 -3.54
C LEU A 60 -10.13 16.18 -2.27
N ALA A 61 -10.68 14.98 -2.08
CA ALA A 61 -10.22 14.13 -0.98
C ALA A 61 -8.77 13.70 -1.25
N SER A 62 -7.85 14.20 -0.42
CA SER A 62 -6.44 13.87 -0.51
C SER A 62 -6.06 12.67 0.34
N ALA A 63 -6.87 12.28 1.32
CA ALA A 63 -6.66 11.13 2.19
C ALA A 63 -7.97 10.37 2.44
N LEU A 64 -7.83 9.14 2.93
CA LEU A 64 -8.93 8.31 3.41
C LEU A 64 -8.78 8.18 4.94
N ASP A 65 -9.88 8.25 5.69
CA ASP A 65 -9.83 8.00 7.13
C ASP A 65 -9.69 6.50 7.44
N ASP A 66 -9.35 6.20 8.69
CA ASP A 66 -8.99 4.85 9.16
C ASP A 66 -10.11 3.80 8.97
N ASP A 67 -11.37 4.19 9.06
CA ASP A 67 -12.54 3.32 8.83
C ASP A 67 -12.64 2.87 7.37
N VAL A 68 -12.37 3.76 6.41
CA VAL A 68 -12.31 3.46 4.98
C VAL A 68 -11.09 2.61 4.67
N ILE A 69 -9.94 2.95 5.24
CA ILE A 69 -8.71 2.15 5.08
C ILE A 69 -8.93 0.73 5.62
N ARG A 70 -9.57 0.59 6.78
CA ARG A 70 -9.93 -0.70 7.36
C ARG A 70 -10.85 -1.47 6.41
N PHE A 71 -11.91 -0.85 5.91
CA PHE A 71 -12.80 -1.46 4.92
C PHE A 71 -12.04 -1.91 3.67
N LEU A 72 -11.18 -1.07 3.11
CA LEU A 72 -10.42 -1.37 1.90
C LEU A 72 -9.51 -2.59 2.11
N ASN A 73 -8.80 -2.62 3.24
CA ASN A 73 -7.88 -3.70 3.55
C ASN A 73 -8.63 -5.04 3.74
N THR A 74 -9.75 -5.06 4.46
CA THR A 74 -10.42 -6.29 4.91
C THR A 74 -11.60 -6.74 4.05
N ARG A 75 -12.38 -5.81 3.48
CA ARG A 75 -13.69 -6.08 2.87
C ARG A 75 -13.82 -5.69 1.40
N ALA A 76 -13.00 -4.77 0.90
CA ALA A 76 -13.13 -4.30 -0.49
C ALA A 76 -12.39 -5.21 -1.48
N PRO A 77 -13.09 -5.85 -2.44
CA PRO A 77 -12.47 -6.61 -3.53
C PRO A 77 -11.66 -5.67 -4.45
N LEU A 78 -10.60 -6.16 -5.10
CA LEU A 78 -9.75 -5.33 -5.97
C LEU A 78 -10.50 -4.58 -7.09
N PRO A 79 -11.54 -5.14 -7.77
CA PRO A 79 -12.38 -4.38 -8.67
C PRO A 79 -12.95 -3.08 -8.07
N MET A 80 -13.36 -3.12 -6.79
CA MET A 80 -13.87 -1.96 -6.06
C MET A 80 -12.77 -0.92 -5.79
N TRP A 81 -11.53 -1.34 -5.54
CA TRP A 81 -10.38 -0.42 -5.44
C TRP A 81 -10.16 0.33 -6.75
N LEU A 82 -10.26 -0.37 -7.89
CA LEU A 82 -10.08 0.26 -9.21
C LEU A 82 -11.23 1.23 -9.53
N ARG A 83 -12.48 0.89 -9.18
CA ARG A 83 -13.63 1.80 -9.31
C ARG A 83 -13.47 3.03 -8.43
N LEU A 84 -13.01 2.87 -7.19
CA LEU A 84 -12.70 4.01 -6.30
C LEU A 84 -11.58 4.88 -6.88
N ALA A 85 -10.51 4.29 -7.40
CA ALA A 85 -9.40 5.01 -8.01
C ALA A 85 -9.78 5.74 -9.31
N ALA A 86 -10.89 5.39 -9.96
CA ALA A 86 -11.42 6.11 -11.11
C ALA A 86 -12.22 7.36 -10.72
N ASP A 87 -12.59 7.52 -9.45
CA ASP A 87 -13.46 8.62 -9.01
C ASP A 87 -12.72 9.97 -9.08
N PRO A 88 -13.23 10.96 -9.84
CA PRO A 88 -12.57 12.26 -10.03
C PRO A 88 -12.60 13.14 -8.79
N THR A 89 -13.37 12.80 -7.76
CA THR A 89 -13.40 13.54 -6.48
C THR A 89 -12.20 13.22 -5.59
N LEU A 90 -11.43 12.19 -5.90
CA LEU A 90 -10.15 11.89 -5.27
C LEU A 90 -9.01 12.69 -5.90
N ALA A 91 -8.06 13.12 -5.06
CA ALA A 91 -6.84 13.75 -5.54
C ALA A 91 -6.04 12.75 -6.43
N PRO A 92 -5.36 13.21 -7.50
CA PRO A 92 -4.63 12.33 -8.41
C PRO A 92 -3.60 11.41 -7.70
N ALA A 93 -2.88 11.92 -6.71
CA ALA A 93 -1.91 11.13 -5.94
C ALA A 93 -2.57 9.98 -5.15
N LEU A 94 -3.78 10.20 -4.61
CA LEU A 94 -4.52 9.17 -3.89
C LEU A 94 -5.01 8.08 -4.85
N ARG A 95 -5.46 8.47 -6.05
CA ARG A 95 -5.84 7.52 -7.12
C ARG A 95 -4.66 6.66 -7.55
N ASP A 96 -3.50 7.28 -7.78
CA ASP A 96 -2.27 6.56 -8.13
C ASP A 96 -1.85 5.58 -7.04
N GLY A 97 -1.92 5.98 -5.77
CA GLY A 97 -1.63 5.12 -4.63
C GLY A 97 -2.57 3.92 -4.53
N LEU A 98 -3.87 4.11 -4.79
CA LEU A 98 -4.86 3.02 -4.83
C LEU A 98 -4.52 2.00 -5.91
N LEU A 99 -4.14 2.46 -7.11
CA LEU A 99 -3.79 1.59 -8.23
C LEU A 99 -2.50 0.82 -7.98
N GLU A 100 -1.47 1.47 -7.43
CA GLU A 100 -0.19 0.80 -7.12
C GLU A 100 -0.31 -0.19 -5.96
N THR A 101 -1.14 0.12 -4.95
CA THR A 101 -1.45 -0.81 -3.86
C THR A 101 -2.25 -2.01 -4.37
N ALA A 102 -3.26 -1.76 -5.21
CA ALA A 102 -4.05 -2.82 -5.85
C ALA A 102 -3.16 -3.72 -6.72
N TRP A 103 -2.21 -3.13 -7.46
CA TRP A 103 -1.22 -3.88 -8.23
C TRP A 103 -0.39 -4.80 -7.33
N THR A 104 0.17 -4.29 -6.23
CA THR A 104 0.99 -5.11 -5.31
C THR A 104 0.17 -6.26 -4.73
N ARG A 105 -1.06 -6.00 -4.28
CA ARG A 105 -1.97 -7.02 -3.76
C ARG A 105 -2.26 -8.11 -4.80
N ALA A 106 -2.55 -7.69 -6.03
CA ALA A 106 -2.87 -8.60 -7.12
C ALA A 106 -1.68 -9.51 -7.49
N VAL A 107 -0.47 -8.96 -7.61
CA VAL A 107 0.74 -9.75 -7.90
C VAL A 107 1.02 -10.76 -6.80
N LEU A 108 0.95 -10.33 -5.54
CA LEU A 108 1.18 -11.18 -4.38
C LEU A 108 0.12 -12.28 -4.21
N ALA A 109 -1.11 -12.03 -4.69
CA ALA A 109 -2.18 -13.01 -4.71
C ALA A 109 -2.23 -13.82 -6.02
N GLU A 110 -1.28 -13.60 -6.93
CA GLU A 110 -1.20 -14.23 -8.26
C GLU A 110 -2.43 -13.98 -9.13
N ASP A 111 -3.15 -12.88 -8.88
CA ASP A 111 -4.22 -12.37 -9.76
C ASP A 111 -3.60 -11.41 -10.79
N TYR A 112 -2.87 -11.98 -11.74
CA TYR A 112 -2.10 -11.20 -12.71
C TYR A 112 -2.96 -10.42 -13.70
N ALA A 113 -4.17 -10.92 -13.99
CA ALA A 113 -5.16 -10.20 -14.78
C ALA A 113 -5.55 -8.88 -14.08
N MET A 114 -5.83 -8.93 -12.77
CA MET A 114 -6.11 -7.75 -11.98
C MET A 114 -4.90 -6.82 -11.84
N ALA A 115 -3.69 -7.38 -11.64
CA ALA A 115 -2.46 -6.60 -11.59
C ALA A 115 -2.25 -5.80 -12.88
N ARG A 116 -2.41 -6.45 -14.03
CA ARG A 116 -2.30 -5.82 -15.34
C ARG A 116 -3.36 -4.74 -15.56
N ARG A 117 -4.59 -4.95 -15.11
CA ARG A 117 -5.65 -3.93 -15.19
C ARG A 117 -5.33 -2.71 -14.32
N ALA A 118 -4.86 -2.91 -13.10
CA ALA A 118 -4.41 -1.82 -12.22
C ALA A 118 -3.25 -1.03 -12.87
N ALA A 119 -2.31 -1.73 -13.50
CA ALA A 119 -1.19 -1.11 -14.22
C ALA A 119 -1.63 -0.29 -15.43
N GLN A 120 -2.57 -0.79 -16.25
CA GLN A 120 -3.12 -0.06 -17.40
C GLN A 120 -3.76 1.26 -16.95
N MET A 121 -4.57 1.22 -15.89
CA MET A 121 -5.18 2.42 -15.32
C MET A 121 -4.14 3.40 -14.78
N ARG A 122 -3.09 2.89 -14.11
CA ARG A 122 -2.02 3.71 -13.55
C ARG A 122 -1.21 4.42 -14.63
N VAL A 123 -0.95 3.74 -15.74
CA VAL A 123 -0.25 4.28 -16.91
C VAL A 123 -1.09 5.32 -17.66
N ALA A 124 -2.41 5.17 -17.66
CA ALA A 124 -3.34 6.12 -18.26
C ALA A 124 -3.65 7.35 -17.37
N SER A 125 -3.14 7.38 -16.12
CA SER A 125 -3.48 8.42 -15.15
C SER A 125 -2.99 9.83 -15.58
N PRO A 126 -3.82 10.89 -15.50
CA PRO A 126 -3.46 12.24 -15.92
C PRO A 126 -2.29 12.85 -15.15
N SER A 127 -2.10 12.47 -13.88
CA SER A 127 -0.95 12.88 -13.05
C SER A 127 0.37 12.48 -13.72
N GLN A 128 0.40 11.32 -14.38
CA GLN A 128 1.56 10.86 -15.11
C GLN A 128 1.77 11.64 -16.41
N ALA A 129 0.71 12.00 -17.15
CA ALA A 129 0.86 12.79 -18.38
C ALA A 129 1.53 14.15 -18.09
N ALA A 130 1.16 14.81 -16.99
CA ALA A 130 1.78 16.05 -16.53
C ALA A 130 3.24 15.85 -16.05
N THR A 131 3.51 14.72 -15.37
CA THR A 131 4.86 14.37 -14.90
C THR A 131 5.77 13.98 -16.08
N ALA A 132 5.28 13.26 -17.09
CA ALA A 132 6.05 12.86 -18.27
C ALA A 132 6.49 14.06 -19.12
N ALA A 133 5.63 15.09 -19.25
CA ALA A 133 5.96 16.33 -19.93
C ALA A 133 7.08 17.13 -19.23
N THR A 134 7.22 16.97 -17.91
CA THR A 134 8.24 17.65 -17.09
C THR A 134 9.48 16.79 -16.81
N SER A 135 9.38 15.47 -16.91
CA SER A 135 10.40 14.49 -16.50
C SER A 135 11.25 13.94 -17.65
N ALA A 136 11.26 14.57 -18.83
CA ALA A 136 11.99 14.09 -20.01
C ALA A 136 13.52 13.89 -19.79
N LYS A 137 14.07 14.22 -18.62
CA LYS A 137 15.47 13.99 -18.21
C LYS A 137 15.66 13.14 -16.94
N GLY A 138 14.59 12.65 -16.29
CA GLY A 138 14.65 11.89 -15.03
C GLY A 138 14.31 10.40 -15.17
N PRO A 139 14.66 9.56 -14.18
CA PRO A 139 14.28 8.14 -14.18
C PRO A 139 12.75 7.96 -14.09
N ASP A 140 12.19 7.01 -14.84
CA ASP A 140 10.74 6.70 -14.86
C ASP A 140 10.33 6.03 -13.52
N PRO A 141 9.55 6.71 -12.66
CA PRO A 141 9.22 6.23 -11.32
C PRO A 141 8.23 5.06 -11.31
N ILE A 142 7.67 4.69 -12.47
CA ILE A 142 6.76 3.54 -12.60
C ILE A 142 7.15 2.61 -13.75
N ALA A 143 8.43 2.56 -14.11
CA ALA A 143 8.92 1.74 -15.22
C ALA A 143 8.46 0.28 -15.13
N GLY A 144 8.50 -0.31 -13.92
CA GLY A 144 8.04 -1.67 -13.65
C GLY A 144 6.53 -1.84 -13.84
N ILE A 145 5.72 -0.89 -13.38
CA ILE A 145 4.27 -0.88 -13.66
C ILE A 145 4.01 -0.88 -15.17
N ARG A 146 4.73 -0.05 -15.93
CA ARG A 146 4.58 0.00 -17.39
C ARG A 146 4.99 -1.31 -18.06
N ARG A 147 6.07 -1.96 -17.60
CA ARG A 147 6.47 -3.29 -18.09
C ARG A 147 5.40 -4.35 -17.80
N SER A 148 4.75 -4.28 -16.63
CA SER A 148 3.73 -5.25 -16.22
C SER A 148 2.53 -5.34 -17.19
N VAL A 149 2.21 -4.26 -17.90
CA VAL A 149 1.12 -4.22 -18.89
C VAL A 149 1.34 -5.23 -20.04
N LYS A 150 2.60 -5.54 -20.34
CA LYS A 150 2.99 -6.42 -21.44
C LYS A 150 3.23 -7.88 -21.01
N LEU A 151 3.19 -8.17 -19.71
CA LEU A 151 3.38 -9.54 -19.22
C LEU A 151 2.15 -10.40 -19.52
N ALA A 152 2.38 -11.69 -19.78
CA ALA A 152 1.33 -12.68 -19.88
C ALA A 152 0.82 -13.04 -18.48
N ASP A 153 -0.49 -13.25 -18.33
CA ASP A 153 -1.08 -13.66 -17.03
C ASP A 153 -0.64 -15.07 -16.62
N THR A 154 -0.11 -15.87 -17.54
CA THR A 154 0.37 -17.23 -17.26
C THR A 154 1.83 -17.30 -16.86
N ASP A 155 2.58 -16.19 -16.94
CA ASP A 155 4.02 -16.15 -16.65
C ASP A 155 4.29 -15.70 -15.21
N THR A 156 3.95 -16.57 -14.25
CA THR A 156 4.20 -16.39 -12.81
C THR A 156 5.65 -15.98 -12.53
N ALA A 157 6.61 -16.57 -13.25
CA ALA A 157 8.03 -16.28 -13.05
C ALA A 157 8.38 -14.84 -13.42
N ALA A 158 7.87 -14.33 -14.55
CA ALA A 158 8.08 -12.94 -14.94
C ALA A 158 7.43 -11.95 -13.97
N TRP A 159 6.24 -12.24 -13.45
CA TRP A 159 5.58 -11.38 -12.46
C TRP A 159 6.35 -11.31 -11.14
N HIS A 160 6.84 -12.45 -10.64
CA HIS A 160 7.63 -12.49 -9.40
C HIS A 160 8.98 -11.81 -9.58
N ARG A 161 9.63 -12.03 -10.73
CA ARG A 161 10.87 -11.33 -11.10
C ARG A 161 10.64 -9.82 -11.18
N LEU A 162 9.55 -9.36 -11.78
CA LEU A 162 9.20 -7.94 -11.83
C LEU A 162 8.95 -7.34 -10.44
N LEU A 163 8.31 -8.09 -9.54
CA LEU A 163 8.12 -7.66 -8.15
C LEU A 163 9.47 -7.48 -7.44
N LEU A 164 10.42 -8.40 -7.64
CA LEU A 164 11.79 -8.27 -7.13
C LEU A 164 12.52 -7.07 -7.72
N GLU A 165 12.36 -6.80 -9.02
CA GLU A 165 12.93 -5.60 -9.65
C GLU A 165 12.40 -4.32 -9.02
N ARG A 166 11.08 -4.23 -8.81
CA ARG A 166 10.46 -3.05 -8.18
C ARG A 166 10.90 -2.90 -6.73
N MET A 167 11.07 -4.00 -6.00
CA MET A 167 11.61 -3.98 -4.63
C MET A 167 13.05 -3.48 -4.59
N ALA A 168 13.88 -3.95 -5.53
CA ALA A 168 15.30 -3.61 -5.60
C ALA A 168 15.59 -2.26 -6.28
N SER A 169 14.57 -1.63 -6.88
CA SER A 169 14.69 -0.38 -7.62
C SER A 169 15.04 0.79 -6.70
N THR A 170 15.94 1.65 -7.18
CA THR A 170 16.29 2.93 -6.55
C THR A 170 15.49 4.10 -7.12
N THR A 171 14.60 3.84 -8.08
CA THR A 171 13.83 4.88 -8.77
C THR A 171 12.32 4.65 -8.68
N GLU A 172 11.90 3.44 -8.35
CA GLU A 172 10.50 3.09 -8.16
C GLU A 172 10.17 2.93 -6.67
N VAL A 173 8.94 3.28 -6.31
CA VAL A 173 8.38 2.95 -5.00
C VAL A 173 7.50 1.71 -5.17
N LEU A 174 7.76 0.69 -4.37
CA LEU A 174 6.84 -0.43 -4.21
C LEU A 174 5.94 -0.15 -3.00
N LEU A 175 4.67 0.16 -3.26
CA LEU A 175 3.69 0.33 -2.19
C LEU A 175 3.37 -1.01 -1.53
N PRO A 176 3.18 -1.03 -0.19
CA PRO A 176 2.80 -2.23 0.54
C PRO A 176 1.47 -2.83 0.06
N PRO A 177 1.22 -4.12 0.33
CA PRO A 177 -0.07 -4.76 0.05
C PRO A 177 -1.24 -4.28 0.92
N HIS A 178 -0.98 -3.42 1.90
CA HIS A 178 -2.00 -2.83 2.75
C HIS A 178 -1.83 -1.32 2.75
N TRP A 179 -2.95 -0.60 2.84
CA TRP A 179 -2.88 0.83 3.05
C TRP A 179 -2.49 1.10 4.52
N SER A 180 -1.53 1.99 4.74
CA SER A 180 -1.19 2.41 6.10
C SER A 180 -2.35 3.22 6.68
N GLY A 181 -2.97 2.72 7.76
CA GLY A 181 -3.77 3.58 8.63
C GLY A 181 -2.88 4.64 9.29
N ALA A 182 -3.45 5.50 10.13
CA ALA A 182 -2.70 6.38 11.02
C ALA A 182 -1.72 5.66 11.98
N GLU A 183 -1.59 4.33 11.88
CA GLU A 183 -0.60 3.52 12.54
C GLU A 183 0.24 2.73 11.53
N GLY A 184 1.50 3.13 11.39
CA GLY A 184 2.51 2.43 10.60
C GLY A 184 3.94 2.77 10.99
N ILE A 185 4.19 3.96 11.56
CA ILE A 185 5.35 4.29 12.39
C ILE A 185 4.86 5.25 13.47
N ARG A 186 4.78 4.83 14.75
CA ARG A 186 4.65 5.80 15.83
C ARG A 186 5.98 6.54 15.98
N THR A 187 5.91 7.86 15.94
CA THR A 187 6.95 8.81 16.32
C THR A 187 7.39 8.58 17.78
N PRO A 188 8.69 8.71 18.09
CA PRO A 188 9.09 9.80 19.00
C PRO A 188 10.53 10.35 18.80
N PRO A 189 10.87 11.52 19.40
CA PRO A 189 10.04 12.32 20.29
C PRO A 189 9.62 13.68 19.70
N LEU A 190 8.44 14.13 20.15
CA LEU A 190 8.01 15.52 20.26
C LEU A 190 8.84 16.57 19.49
N LYS A 191 8.30 17.09 18.38
CA LYS A 191 8.28 18.53 18.15
C LYS A 191 6.92 18.96 17.58
N PRO A 192 6.29 20.01 18.15
CA PRO A 192 5.14 20.67 17.55
C PRO A 192 5.64 21.45 16.34
N GLY A 193 5.19 21.06 15.16
CA GLY A 193 5.59 21.72 13.92
C GLY A 193 4.84 21.12 12.76
N ILE A 194 3.70 21.74 12.45
CA ILE A 194 3.10 21.91 11.11
C ILE A 194 3.55 20.87 10.08
N ALA A 195 2.68 19.90 9.80
CA ALA A 195 2.77 19.14 8.56
C ALA A 195 2.46 20.08 7.37
N PRO A 196 3.06 19.82 6.21
CA PRO A 196 2.21 19.81 5.02
C PRO A 196 2.50 18.59 4.13
N ALA A 197 1.40 17.98 3.69
CA ALA A 197 1.26 17.06 2.55
C ALA A 197 2.07 15.75 2.61
N TYR A 198 1.41 14.65 2.23
CA TYR A 198 1.99 13.40 1.70
C TYR A 198 3.49 13.29 1.91
N ASP A 199 3.88 12.56 2.95
CA ASP A 199 5.27 12.33 3.20
C ASP A 199 5.88 11.56 2.02
N ARG A 200 6.53 12.31 1.13
CA ARG A 200 7.51 11.83 0.13
C ARG A 200 8.65 11.05 0.81
N ALA A 201 8.67 10.95 2.14
CA ALA A 201 9.58 10.14 2.93
C ALA A 201 9.00 8.79 3.42
N MET A 202 8.11 8.13 2.66
CA MET A 202 8.50 6.76 2.26
C MET A 202 9.73 6.92 1.38
N ALA A 203 10.88 7.18 2.01
CA ALA A 203 12.10 7.56 1.31
C ALA A 203 12.35 6.52 0.22
N ILE A 204 12.67 6.96 -0.99
CA ILE A 204 13.24 6.08 -2.00
C ILE A 204 14.39 5.33 -1.32
N GLY A 205 14.25 4.01 -1.13
CA GLY A 205 15.18 3.19 -0.35
C GLY A 205 14.82 2.92 1.13
N SER A 206 13.62 3.23 1.63
CA SER A 206 13.15 2.69 2.91
C SER A 206 12.99 1.17 2.75
N TYR A 207 13.82 0.43 3.46
CA TYR A 207 13.90 -1.00 3.23
C TYR A 207 12.67 -1.75 3.80
N GLY A 208 12.01 -1.28 4.86
CA GLY A 208 10.73 -1.86 5.30
C GLY A 208 9.58 -1.49 4.34
N LYS A 209 8.95 -2.50 3.74
CA LYS A 209 7.74 -2.45 2.92
C LYS A 209 6.50 -2.91 3.70
N TRP A 210 6.52 -4.06 4.37
CA TRP A 210 5.40 -4.51 5.22
C TRP A 210 5.83 -5.48 6.34
N CYS A 211 5.26 -5.27 7.52
CA CYS A 211 5.56 -6.04 8.72
C CYS A 211 4.52 -7.10 9.09
N ARG A 212 3.26 -6.90 8.72
CA ARG A 212 2.14 -7.71 9.19
C ARG A 212 1.40 -8.30 8.00
N PRO A 213 0.92 -9.56 8.11
CA PRO A 213 -0.12 -10.04 7.21
C PRO A 213 -1.30 -9.06 7.26
N LEU A 214 -1.92 -8.81 6.10
CA LEU A 214 -3.00 -7.85 5.83
C LEU A 214 -3.38 -6.84 6.94
N GLY A 215 -3.12 -5.56 6.67
CA GLY A 215 -3.03 -4.39 7.57
C GLY A 215 -4.22 -4.00 8.44
N VAL A 216 -4.64 -4.91 9.31
CA VAL A 216 -5.32 -4.60 10.57
C VAL A 216 -4.57 -5.31 11.69
N PRO A 217 -4.47 -4.72 12.90
CA PRO A 217 -3.92 -5.46 14.03
C PRO A 217 -4.75 -6.75 14.20
N VAL A 218 -4.09 -7.88 14.45
CA VAL A 218 -4.76 -9.14 14.78
C VAL A 218 -4.71 -9.44 16.29
N SER A 219 -4.06 -8.54 17.04
CA SER A 219 -3.92 -8.60 18.49
C SER A 219 -3.89 -7.17 19.06
N GLY A 220 -4.18 -7.08 20.36
CA GLY A 220 -4.21 -5.81 21.09
C GLY A 220 -5.53 -5.02 20.95
N PRO A 221 -5.61 -3.82 21.53
CA PRO A 221 -6.86 -3.05 21.63
C PRO A 221 -7.49 -2.62 20.30
N GLN A 222 -6.70 -2.63 19.22
CA GLN A 222 -7.13 -2.23 17.87
C GLN A 222 -7.31 -3.44 16.94
N ALA A 223 -7.26 -4.65 17.51
CA ALA A 223 -7.42 -5.90 16.77
C ALA A 223 -8.69 -5.88 15.92
N ALA A 224 -8.59 -6.32 14.67
CA ALA A 224 -9.75 -6.54 13.86
C ALA A 224 -10.61 -7.65 14.46
N THR A 225 -11.91 -7.39 14.48
CA THR A 225 -12.91 -8.33 15.00
C THR A 225 -13.54 -9.12 13.85
N ALA A 226 -14.34 -10.13 14.15
CA ALA A 226 -15.10 -10.85 13.13
C ALA A 226 -15.96 -9.92 12.26
N ALA A 227 -16.53 -8.87 12.86
CA ALA A 227 -17.32 -7.85 12.16
C ALA A 227 -16.52 -7.08 11.11
N ASP A 228 -15.20 -6.93 11.29
CA ASP A 228 -14.34 -6.28 10.29
C ASP A 228 -14.14 -7.13 9.02
N PHE A 229 -14.53 -8.41 9.05
CA PHE A 229 -14.50 -9.35 7.93
C PHE A 229 -15.88 -9.69 7.39
N GLU A 230 -16.95 -9.16 7.99
CA GLU A 230 -18.30 -9.31 7.46
C GLU A 230 -18.43 -8.54 6.15
N MET A 231 -18.68 -9.28 5.06
CA MET A 231 -18.78 -8.69 3.74
C MET A 231 -20.11 -7.93 3.56
N PRO A 232 -20.08 -6.70 3.02
CA PRO A 232 -21.27 -5.90 2.80
C PRO A 232 -22.33 -6.60 1.94
N ALA A 233 -23.60 -6.44 2.30
CA ALA A 233 -24.76 -7.00 1.61
C ALA A 233 -24.73 -6.76 0.08
N PHE A 234 -24.27 -5.59 -0.34
CA PHE A 234 -24.25 -5.16 -1.74
C PHE A 234 -23.17 -5.82 -2.61
N LEU A 235 -22.18 -6.50 -2.03
CA LEU A 235 -21.20 -7.25 -2.82
C LEU A 235 -21.83 -8.55 -3.33
N SER A 236 -21.57 -8.86 -4.60
CA SER A 236 -21.96 -10.15 -5.19
C SER A 236 -21.27 -11.32 -4.49
N GLN A 237 -21.86 -12.52 -4.56
CA GLN A 237 -21.25 -13.71 -3.97
C GLN A 237 -19.85 -13.99 -4.57
N GLU A 238 -19.68 -13.72 -5.86
CA GLU A 238 -18.39 -13.85 -6.55
C GLU A 238 -17.34 -12.89 -5.98
N GLU A 239 -17.66 -11.59 -5.87
CA GLU A 239 -16.74 -10.59 -5.32
C GLU A 239 -16.38 -10.87 -3.86
N ARG A 240 -17.32 -11.41 -3.06
CA ARG A 240 -17.05 -11.84 -1.69
C ARG A 240 -16.05 -12.98 -1.64
N ALA A 241 -16.25 -14.01 -2.47
CA ALA A 241 -15.34 -15.15 -2.55
C ALA A 241 -13.94 -14.72 -3.04
N GLN A 242 -13.88 -13.83 -4.03
CA GLN A 242 -12.62 -13.25 -4.51
C GLN A 242 -11.90 -12.49 -3.39
N GLN A 243 -12.63 -11.66 -2.62
CA GLN A 243 -12.04 -10.92 -1.51
C GLN A 243 -11.56 -11.85 -0.38
N GLU A 244 -12.34 -12.88 -0.04
CA GLU A 244 -11.94 -13.85 0.99
C GLU A 244 -10.67 -14.60 0.57
N ALA A 245 -10.61 -15.07 -0.68
CA ALA A 245 -9.41 -15.71 -1.24
C ALA A 245 -8.20 -14.77 -1.25
N LEU A 246 -8.38 -13.52 -1.67
CA LEU A 246 -7.34 -12.50 -1.65
C LEU A 246 -6.81 -12.27 -0.24
N VAL A 247 -7.70 -12.04 0.72
CA VAL A 247 -7.32 -11.79 2.13
C VAL A 247 -6.63 -13.02 2.72
N GLY A 248 -7.12 -14.23 2.42
CA GLY A 248 -6.49 -15.49 2.82
C GLY A 248 -5.05 -15.60 2.30
N LYS A 249 -4.82 -15.35 1.01
CA LYS A 249 -3.47 -15.32 0.42
C LYS A 249 -2.60 -14.26 1.07
N LEU A 250 -3.05 -13.01 1.14
CA LEU A 250 -2.27 -11.90 1.69
C LEU A 250 -1.92 -12.07 3.18
N ARG A 251 -2.71 -12.85 3.93
CA ARG A 251 -2.41 -13.21 5.32
C ARG A 251 -1.36 -14.31 5.47
N ALA A 252 -1.22 -15.17 4.47
CA ALA A 252 -0.20 -16.20 4.46
C ALA A 252 1.19 -15.65 4.06
N ILE A 253 1.24 -14.45 3.48
CA ILE A 253 2.49 -13.81 3.08
C ILE A 253 3.27 -13.39 4.32
N PRO A 254 4.53 -13.84 4.47
CA PRO A 254 5.35 -13.45 5.60
C PRO A 254 5.75 -11.98 5.50
N GLN A 255 6.48 -11.50 6.50
CA GLN A 255 7.05 -10.16 6.46
C GLN A 255 7.90 -9.96 5.20
N ASP A 256 7.93 -8.73 4.72
CA ASP A 256 8.59 -8.33 3.49
C ASP A 256 10.00 -8.90 3.29
N SER A 257 10.89 -8.76 4.28
CA SER A 257 12.27 -9.21 4.21
C SER A 257 12.38 -10.73 4.09
N ILE A 258 11.46 -11.47 4.73
CA ILE A 258 11.34 -12.93 4.60
C ILE A 258 10.86 -13.27 3.19
N TYR A 259 9.74 -12.68 2.77
CA TYR A 259 9.15 -12.90 1.45
C TYR A 259 10.16 -12.65 0.33
N PHE A 260 10.82 -11.49 0.33
CA PHE A 260 11.78 -11.13 -0.71
C PHE A 260 13.06 -11.96 -0.66
N THR A 261 13.49 -12.41 0.52
CA THR A 261 14.59 -13.39 0.59
C THR A 261 14.17 -14.71 -0.05
N GLN A 262 12.96 -15.20 0.23
CA GLN A 262 12.41 -16.43 -0.37
C GLN A 262 12.32 -16.33 -1.89
N GLU A 263 11.73 -15.26 -2.41
CA GLU A 263 11.59 -15.02 -3.85
C GLU A 263 12.96 -14.84 -4.54
N SER A 264 13.92 -14.17 -3.89
CA SER A 264 15.28 -14.04 -4.43
C SER A 264 15.99 -15.40 -4.54
N LEU A 265 15.80 -16.28 -3.55
CA LEU A 265 16.33 -17.64 -3.58
C LEU A 265 15.63 -18.51 -4.63
N ALA A 266 14.30 -18.36 -4.79
CA ALA A 266 13.55 -19.06 -5.82
C ALA A 266 14.00 -18.62 -7.23
N LEU A 267 14.25 -17.33 -7.45
CA LEU A 267 14.82 -16.82 -8.70
C LEU A 267 16.21 -17.41 -8.95
N MET A 268 17.08 -17.44 -7.93
CA MET A 268 18.40 -18.06 -8.02
C MET A 268 18.35 -19.54 -8.41
N GLN A 269 17.39 -20.29 -7.85
CA GLN A 269 17.22 -21.72 -8.17
C GLN A 269 16.81 -21.93 -9.62
N ARG A 270 15.97 -21.05 -10.18
CA ARG A 270 15.53 -21.11 -11.57
C ARG A 270 16.60 -20.62 -12.54
N ASN A 271 17.28 -19.54 -12.20
CA ASN A 271 18.32 -18.92 -13.03
C ASN A 271 19.40 -18.27 -12.15
N ARG A 272 20.44 -19.03 -11.81
CA ARG A 272 21.55 -18.54 -10.98
C ARG A 272 22.32 -17.39 -11.64
N ALA A 273 22.31 -17.30 -12.96
CA ALA A 273 23.00 -16.24 -13.70
C ALA A 273 22.18 -14.94 -13.84
N ASP A 274 20.93 -14.90 -13.34
CA ASP A 274 20.13 -13.68 -13.41
C ASP A 274 20.80 -12.54 -12.62
N PRO A 275 21.11 -11.41 -13.27
CA PRO A 275 21.84 -10.30 -12.61
C PRO A 275 21.05 -9.66 -11.46
N LEU A 276 19.74 -9.87 -11.37
CA LEU A 276 18.91 -9.36 -10.29
C LEU A 276 19.17 -10.09 -8.96
N VAL A 277 19.57 -11.36 -8.98
CA VAL A 277 19.69 -12.19 -7.77
C VAL A 277 20.62 -11.57 -6.72
N PRO A 278 21.88 -11.21 -7.02
CA PRO A 278 22.76 -10.66 -5.99
C PRO A 278 22.26 -9.33 -5.43
N GLN A 279 21.63 -8.49 -6.27
CA GLN A 279 21.02 -7.23 -5.83
C GLN A 279 19.84 -7.49 -4.90
N ALA A 280 18.91 -8.36 -5.31
CA ALA A 280 17.69 -8.65 -4.56
C ALA A 280 18.00 -9.30 -3.20
N LEU A 281 18.98 -10.22 -3.13
CA LEU A 281 19.48 -10.77 -1.88
C LEU A 281 20.09 -9.68 -0.98
N SER A 282 20.94 -8.80 -1.52
CA SER A 282 21.52 -7.67 -0.76
C SER A 282 20.43 -6.76 -0.19
N VAL A 283 19.44 -6.38 -1.01
CA VAL A 283 18.34 -5.51 -0.56
C VAL A 283 17.53 -6.22 0.52
N ALA A 284 17.09 -7.47 0.30
CA ALA A 284 16.30 -8.23 1.27
C ALA A 284 17.03 -8.40 2.63
N VAL A 285 18.34 -8.65 2.61
CA VAL A 285 19.16 -8.68 3.84
C VAL A 285 19.10 -7.34 4.57
N LYS A 286 19.26 -6.22 3.85
CA LYS A 286 19.19 -4.86 4.42
C LYS A 286 17.78 -4.50 4.91
N MET A 287 16.72 -5.05 4.30
CA MET A 287 15.33 -4.92 4.76
C MET A 287 15.10 -5.46 6.17
N ALA A 288 15.78 -6.54 6.55
CA ALA A 288 15.67 -7.11 7.90
C ALA A 288 16.05 -6.13 9.03
N ARG A 289 16.78 -5.05 8.74
CA ARG A 289 17.11 -4.00 9.71
C ARG A 289 15.93 -3.10 10.07
N TYR A 290 14.99 -2.92 9.14
CA TYR A 290 13.93 -1.90 9.20
C TYR A 290 12.52 -2.51 9.24
N THR A 291 12.44 -3.83 9.22
CA THR A 291 11.18 -4.56 9.39
C THR A 291 10.89 -4.75 10.88
N CYS A 292 9.76 -5.40 11.18
CA CYS A 292 9.30 -5.58 12.54
C CYS A 292 10.05 -6.70 13.29
N PRO A 293 10.11 -6.62 14.63
CA PRO A 293 10.70 -7.65 15.48
C PRO A 293 10.15 -9.04 15.19
N ASP A 294 11.01 -9.97 14.77
CA ASP A 294 10.67 -11.37 14.56
C ASP A 294 11.93 -12.21 14.43
N LYS A 295 12.01 -13.33 15.16
CA LYS A 295 13.17 -14.23 15.10
C LYS A 295 13.41 -14.77 13.68
N ALA A 296 12.35 -15.09 12.95
CA ALA A 296 12.45 -15.64 11.59
C ALA A 296 13.09 -14.64 10.63
N VAL A 297 12.89 -13.33 10.83
CA VAL A 297 13.57 -12.28 10.04
C VAL A 297 15.10 -12.44 10.15
N GLY A 298 15.62 -12.66 11.35
CA GLY A 298 17.04 -12.91 11.59
C GLY A 298 17.58 -14.14 10.88
N ASP A 299 16.83 -15.25 10.96
CA ASP A 299 17.19 -16.52 10.33
C ASP A 299 17.23 -16.39 8.79
N TRP A 300 16.24 -15.71 8.20
CA TRP A 300 16.19 -15.45 6.76
C TRP A 300 17.24 -14.43 6.29
N SER A 301 17.48 -13.35 7.05
CA SER A 301 18.55 -12.39 6.76
C SER A 301 19.92 -13.07 6.71
N ARG A 302 20.21 -13.96 7.68
CA ARG A 302 21.44 -14.76 7.69
C ARG A 302 21.53 -15.66 6.47
N LYS A 303 20.46 -16.37 6.13
CA LYS A 303 20.41 -17.27 4.96
C LYS A 303 20.65 -16.51 3.65
N GLY A 304 20.04 -15.34 3.51
CA GLY A 304 20.24 -14.45 2.34
C GLY A 304 21.70 -14.01 2.21
N LEU A 305 22.31 -13.55 3.30
CA LEU A 305 23.72 -13.14 3.32
C LEU A 305 24.67 -14.30 2.96
N GLN A 306 24.50 -15.46 3.60
CA GLN A 306 25.32 -16.63 3.34
C GLN A 306 25.22 -17.06 1.88
N THR A 307 24.01 -17.05 1.32
CA THR A 307 23.79 -17.39 -0.09
C THR A 307 24.47 -16.38 -1.02
N LEU A 308 24.36 -15.09 -0.74
CA LEU A 308 24.98 -14.01 -1.50
C LEU A 308 26.50 -14.17 -1.56
N HIS A 309 27.15 -14.38 -0.42
CA HIS A 309 28.61 -14.55 -0.35
C HIS A 309 29.09 -15.88 -0.94
N ALA A 310 28.33 -16.97 -0.77
CA ALA A 310 28.71 -18.28 -1.31
C ALA A 310 28.59 -18.35 -2.84
N ASN A 311 27.58 -17.71 -3.44
CA ASN A 311 27.29 -17.85 -4.87
C ASN A 311 27.73 -16.63 -5.70
N TYR A 312 27.87 -15.46 -5.08
CA TYR A 312 28.22 -14.21 -5.75
C TYR A 312 29.34 -13.43 -5.03
N PRO A 313 30.46 -14.07 -4.63
CA PRO A 313 31.49 -13.46 -3.79
C PRO A 313 32.12 -12.21 -4.42
N ASN A 314 32.22 -12.17 -5.75
CA ASN A 314 32.85 -11.07 -6.48
C ASN A 314 31.87 -9.95 -6.90
N SER A 315 30.60 -10.03 -6.47
CA SER A 315 29.61 -9.01 -6.79
C SER A 315 29.79 -7.77 -5.89
N THR A 316 29.50 -6.59 -6.44
CA THR A 316 29.44 -5.34 -5.65
C THR A 316 28.40 -5.40 -4.53
N TRP A 317 27.36 -6.22 -4.72
CA TRP A 317 26.30 -6.47 -3.74
C TRP A 317 26.79 -7.29 -2.54
N ALA A 318 27.60 -8.33 -2.76
CA ALA A 318 28.26 -9.08 -1.69
C ALA A 318 29.25 -8.18 -0.93
N ALA A 319 30.07 -7.41 -1.65
CA ALA A 319 31.02 -6.47 -1.05
C ALA A 319 30.34 -5.42 -0.14
N SER A 320 29.18 -4.90 -0.56
CA SER A 320 28.42 -3.88 0.19
C SER A 320 27.48 -4.45 1.27
N THR A 321 27.42 -5.77 1.43
CA THR A 321 26.52 -6.43 2.38
C THR A 321 27.35 -7.37 3.26
N GLN A 322 27.95 -6.81 4.32
CA GLN A 322 28.92 -7.53 5.17
C GLN A 322 28.28 -8.24 6.37
N TYR A 323 27.08 -7.82 6.78
CA TYR A 323 26.42 -8.30 7.99
C TYR A 323 24.95 -8.61 7.70
N TRP A 324 24.38 -9.50 8.52
CA TRP A 324 22.95 -9.80 8.56
C TRP A 324 22.34 -9.16 9.82
N TYR A 325 21.03 -8.99 9.83
CA TYR A 325 20.30 -8.32 10.92
C TYR A 325 19.34 -9.29 11.59
N GLY A 326 19.29 -9.27 12.92
CA GLY A 326 18.51 -10.23 13.71
C GLY A 326 17.00 -10.01 13.78
N GLY A 327 16.43 -9.00 13.10
CA GLY A 327 15.02 -8.61 13.25
C GLY A 327 14.73 -8.16 14.69
N ARG A 328 15.13 -6.92 15.03
CA ARG A 328 14.98 -6.39 16.41
C ARG A 328 13.54 -6.19 16.78
#